data_AF-A0A364KMI1-F1
#
_entry.id   AF-A0A364KMI1-F1
#
_cell.length_a   1.000
_cell.length_b   1.000
_cell.length_c   1.000
_cell.angle_alpha   90.00
_cell.angle_beta   90.00
_cell.angle_gamma   90.00
#
_symmetry.space_group_name_H-M   'P 1'
#
loop_
_entity.id
_entity.type
_entity.pdbx_description
1 polymer ?
#
loop_
_entity_poly.entity_id
_entity_poly.type
_entity_poly.pdbx_seq_one_letter_code
_entity_poly.pdbx_strand_id
1 'polypeptide(L)'
;MPVSAGDQPSSLPVEFLTKFHTALRRWQKSWETSSDPSITPSSPKGPLGFNATAIFRIACIRLHLNLGPHRSLRTGDPEVIASAFCNALRPAQTPQIYQAVLQSIHALSIPVRLGVEYVARTQTLTWSTIHALSNLECAVFLCKWLETLASDPSHVSKDTRRILRIITSVLREADLAPPVNWAGDFQPDQLRRMGAMLVRLLSEILKGPHVFEMMYVFCDSLRTYANLLENDLDSNMAE
;
A
#
# COMPACT_ATOMS: atom_id res chain seq x y z
N MET A 1 -15.04 27.38 20.83
CA MET A 1 -16.20 26.45 20.79
C MET A 1 -15.64 25.05 20.60
N PRO A 2 -15.82 24.11 21.55
CA PRO A 2 -15.23 22.79 21.43
C PRO A 2 -16.06 21.97 20.44
N VAL A 3 -15.40 21.38 19.44
CA VAL A 3 -16.04 20.48 18.46
C VAL A 3 -16.21 19.12 19.12
N SER A 4 -17.45 18.66 19.14
CA SER A 4 -17.91 17.42 19.76
C SER A 4 -17.20 16.20 19.19
N ALA A 5 -16.84 15.28 20.08
CA ALA A 5 -16.57 13.89 19.74
C ALA A 5 -17.82 13.27 19.10
N GLY A 6 -17.66 12.59 17.97
CA GLY A 6 -18.75 11.83 17.35
C GLY A 6 -18.75 11.84 15.83
N ASP A 7 -17.69 11.37 15.20
CA ASP A 7 -17.80 10.74 13.87
C ASP A 7 -17.00 9.44 13.93
N GLN A 8 -17.65 8.40 14.44
CA GLN A 8 -17.30 7.03 14.09
C GLN A 8 -17.37 6.96 12.55
N PRO A 9 -16.35 6.49 11.83
CA PRO A 9 -16.47 6.28 10.40
C PRO A 9 -17.59 5.26 10.21
N SER A 10 -18.76 5.71 9.73
CA SER A 10 -19.91 4.85 9.48
C SER A 10 -19.45 3.74 8.56
N SER A 11 -19.31 2.53 9.10
CA SER A 11 -18.97 1.35 8.31
C SER A 11 -20.04 1.23 7.23
N LEU A 12 -19.62 1.20 5.95
CA LEU A 12 -20.55 1.05 4.83
C LEU A 12 -21.48 -0.16 5.10
N PRO A 13 -22.78 -0.07 4.79
CA PRO A 13 -23.70 -1.17 4.99
C PRO A 13 -23.19 -2.47 4.36
N VAL A 14 -23.34 -3.60 5.03
CA VAL A 14 -22.82 -4.91 4.57
C VAL A 14 -23.33 -5.26 3.17
N GLU A 15 -24.58 -4.92 2.86
CA GLU A 15 -25.16 -5.10 1.52
C GLU A 15 -24.42 -4.28 0.45
N PHE A 16 -24.07 -3.03 0.78
CA PHE A 16 -23.32 -2.15 -0.10
C PHE A 16 -21.92 -2.72 -0.34
N LEU A 17 -21.21 -3.08 0.74
CA LEU A 17 -19.90 -3.73 0.63
C LEU A 17 -19.97 -4.99 -0.24
N THR A 18 -21.00 -5.83 -0.07
CA THR A 18 -21.16 -7.06 -0.86
C THR A 18 -21.35 -6.78 -2.35
N LYS A 19 -22.13 -5.75 -2.70
CA LYS A 19 -22.31 -5.30 -4.09
C LYS A 19 -20.99 -4.84 -4.71
N PHE A 20 -20.20 -4.03 -4.00
CA PHE A 20 -18.89 -3.58 -4.49
C PHE A 20 -17.88 -4.72 -4.63
N HIS A 21 -17.78 -5.63 -3.66
CA HIS A 21 -16.92 -6.81 -3.80
C HIS A 21 -17.31 -7.65 -5.01
N THR A 22 -18.61 -7.84 -5.25
CA THR A 22 -19.11 -8.57 -6.41
C THR A 22 -18.76 -7.87 -7.72
N ALA A 23 -18.93 -6.54 -7.78
CA ALA A 23 -18.57 -5.74 -8.95
C ALA A 23 -17.06 -5.80 -9.24
N LEU A 24 -16.22 -5.67 -8.22
CA LEU A 24 -14.76 -5.76 -8.34
C LEU A 24 -14.31 -7.15 -8.81
N ARG A 25 -14.89 -8.22 -8.28
CA ARG A 25 -14.61 -9.59 -8.76
C ARG A 25 -15.01 -9.79 -10.21
N ARG A 26 -16.17 -9.27 -10.63
CA ARG A 26 -16.61 -9.32 -12.03
C ARG A 26 -15.68 -8.53 -12.95
N TRP A 27 -15.27 -7.34 -12.51
CA TRP A 27 -14.29 -6.53 -13.23
C TRP A 27 -12.97 -7.30 -13.40
N GLN A 28 -12.43 -7.89 -12.33
CA GLN A 28 -11.19 -8.67 -12.38
C GLN A 28 -11.30 -9.86 -13.34
N LYS A 29 -12.39 -10.64 -13.26
CA LYS A 29 -12.61 -11.77 -14.16
C LYS A 29 -12.69 -11.32 -15.62
N SER A 30 -13.40 -10.22 -15.89
CA SER A 30 -13.50 -9.66 -17.24
C SER A 30 -12.15 -9.18 -17.75
N TRP A 31 -11.34 -8.58 -16.87
CA TRP A 31 -9.98 -8.12 -17.17
C TRP A 31 -9.06 -9.29 -17.53
N GLU A 32 -9.08 -10.38 -16.74
CA GLU A 32 -8.29 -11.59 -16.97
C GLU A 32 -8.65 -12.32 -18.28
N THR A 33 -9.91 -12.21 -18.73
CA THR A 33 -10.36 -12.79 -20.01
C THR A 33 -10.20 -11.85 -21.20
N SER A 34 -9.82 -10.59 -20.98
CA SER A 34 -9.70 -9.60 -22.04
C SER A 34 -8.45 -9.85 -22.88
N SER A 35 -8.60 -9.85 -24.21
CA SER A 35 -7.49 -9.92 -25.17
C SER A 35 -7.00 -8.53 -25.62
N ASP A 36 -7.32 -7.47 -24.87
CA ASP A 36 -7.11 -6.09 -25.34
C ASP A 36 -5.61 -5.68 -25.36
N PRO A 37 -5.07 -5.23 -26.51
CA PRO A 37 -3.71 -4.71 -26.62
C PRO A 37 -3.46 -3.37 -25.90
N SER A 38 -4.48 -2.74 -25.30
CA SER A 38 -4.39 -1.49 -24.51
C SER A 38 -3.61 -1.58 -23.19
N ILE A 39 -3.00 -2.73 -22.91
CA ILE A 39 -2.11 -2.96 -21.77
C ILE A 39 -0.71 -2.34 -21.99
N THR A 40 -0.32 -2.14 -23.26
CA THR A 40 0.99 -1.55 -23.58
C THR A 40 0.93 -0.01 -23.57
N PRO A 41 1.95 0.68 -23.03
CA PRO A 41 2.05 2.14 -23.07
C PRO A 41 1.97 2.72 -24.49
N SER A 42 2.36 1.93 -25.49
CA SER A 42 2.37 2.28 -26.91
C SER A 42 1.06 2.03 -27.64
N SER A 43 -0.01 1.61 -26.94
CA SER A 43 -1.30 1.36 -27.56
C SER A 43 -1.87 2.65 -28.17
N PRO A 44 -2.45 2.62 -29.39
CA PRO A 44 -3.06 3.79 -30.01
C PRO A 44 -4.28 4.33 -29.24
N LYS A 45 -4.85 3.54 -28.31
CA LYS A 45 -5.92 3.97 -27.39
C LYS A 45 -5.37 4.51 -26.05
N GLY A 46 -4.05 4.64 -25.92
CA GLY A 46 -3.35 4.95 -24.69
C GLY A 46 -3.32 3.79 -23.69
N PRO A 47 -2.64 3.95 -22.54
CA PRO A 47 -2.50 2.94 -21.50
C PRO A 47 -3.79 2.81 -20.65
N LEU A 48 -4.96 2.80 -21.29
CA LEU A 48 -6.26 2.78 -20.60
C LEU A 48 -6.40 1.55 -19.70
N GLY A 49 -5.98 0.40 -20.21
CA GLY A 49 -5.96 -0.84 -19.48
C GLY A 49 -5.06 -0.79 -18.24
N PHE A 50 -3.85 -0.25 -18.41
CA PHE A 50 -2.90 -0.06 -17.31
C PHE A 50 -3.51 0.82 -16.21
N ASN A 51 -3.98 2.04 -16.54
CA ASN A 51 -4.61 2.95 -15.58
C ASN A 51 -5.84 2.35 -14.89
N ALA A 52 -6.64 1.54 -15.60
CA ALA A 52 -7.79 0.86 -15.03
C ALA A 52 -7.38 -0.11 -13.91
N THR A 53 -6.23 -0.78 -14.02
CA THR A 53 -5.71 -1.64 -12.93
C THR A 53 -5.35 -0.84 -11.67
N ALA A 54 -4.79 0.37 -11.79
CA ALA A 54 -4.51 1.23 -10.65
C ALA A 54 -5.78 1.68 -9.93
N ILE A 55 -6.81 2.07 -10.70
CA ILE A 55 -8.12 2.46 -10.17
C ILE A 55 -8.80 1.27 -9.47
N PHE A 56 -8.74 0.09 -10.07
CA PHE A 56 -9.25 -1.14 -9.47
C PHE A 56 -8.62 -1.42 -8.10
N ARG A 57 -7.29 -1.29 -7.98
CA ARG A 57 -6.59 -1.47 -6.69
C ARG A 57 -7.01 -0.45 -5.64
N ILE A 58 -7.11 0.83 -6.03
CA ILE A 58 -7.63 1.89 -5.15
C ILE A 58 -9.04 1.52 -4.67
N ALA A 59 -9.91 1.05 -5.56
CA ALA A 59 -11.25 0.65 -5.20
C ALA A 59 -11.25 -0.54 -4.22
N CYS A 60 -10.39 -1.55 -4.42
CA CYS A 60 -10.22 -2.65 -3.46
C CYS A 60 -9.80 -2.14 -2.08
N ILE A 61 -8.80 -1.25 -2.01
CA ILE A 61 -8.29 -0.71 -0.73
C ILE A 61 -9.35 0.13 -0.02
N ARG A 62 -10.03 1.01 -0.75
CA ARG A 62 -10.98 1.97 -0.16
C ARG A 62 -12.26 1.34 0.40
N LEU A 63 -12.53 0.07 0.11
CA LEU A 63 -13.57 -0.69 0.81
C LEU A 63 -13.18 -1.04 2.26
N HIS A 64 -11.88 -1.05 2.58
CA HIS A 64 -11.34 -1.44 3.88
C HIS A 64 -10.65 -0.29 4.61
N LEU A 65 -10.13 0.69 3.88
CA LEU A 65 -9.44 1.85 4.44
C LEU A 65 -9.62 3.08 3.54
N ASN A 66 -10.28 4.12 4.05
CA ASN A 66 -10.38 5.39 3.35
C ASN A 66 -9.26 6.34 3.78
N LEU A 67 -8.14 6.34 3.05
CA LEU A 67 -7.04 7.29 3.25
C LEU A 67 -7.37 8.72 2.82
N GLY A 68 -8.52 8.98 2.19
CA GLY A 68 -8.89 10.28 1.62
C GLY A 68 -8.69 11.47 2.57
N PRO A 69 -9.25 11.45 3.79
CA PRO A 69 -9.04 12.50 4.79
C PRO A 69 -7.63 12.49 5.42
N HIS A 70 -6.99 11.32 5.47
CA HIS A 70 -5.76 11.06 6.23
C HIS A 70 -4.48 11.13 5.39
N ARG A 71 -4.56 11.59 4.14
CA ARG A 71 -3.39 11.69 3.26
C ARG A 71 -2.80 13.09 3.16
N SER A 72 -3.56 14.13 3.50
CA SER A 72 -3.15 15.54 3.46
C SER A 72 -2.41 16.00 2.18
N LEU A 73 -2.55 15.29 1.05
CA LEU A 73 -1.71 15.49 -0.15
C LEU A 73 -1.81 16.90 -0.74
N ARG A 74 -2.94 17.60 -0.51
CA ARG A 74 -3.14 18.99 -0.97
C ARG A 74 -2.17 19.98 -0.33
N THR A 75 -1.59 19.63 0.83
CA THR A 75 -0.64 20.49 1.55
C THR A 75 0.69 20.62 0.80
N GLY A 76 1.10 19.60 0.05
CA GLY A 76 2.41 19.55 -0.59
C GLY A 76 3.58 19.41 0.39
N ASP A 77 3.32 19.31 1.70
CA ASP A 77 4.32 19.28 2.76
C ASP A 77 4.55 17.82 3.20
N PRO A 78 5.76 17.26 2.96
CA PRO A 78 6.10 15.90 3.36
C PRO A 78 5.89 15.58 4.83
N GLU A 79 6.14 16.52 5.74
CA GLU A 79 6.01 16.32 7.19
C GLU A 79 4.54 16.22 7.59
N VAL A 80 3.69 17.09 7.05
CA VAL A 80 2.25 17.09 7.29
C VAL A 80 1.60 15.83 6.71
N ILE A 81 2.04 15.40 5.53
CA ILE A 81 1.55 14.17 4.89
C ILE A 81 2.00 12.93 5.67
N ALA A 82 3.26 12.84 6.08
CA ALA A 82 3.78 11.73 6.88
C ALA A 82 3.06 11.60 8.22
N SER A 83 2.86 12.72 8.92
CA SER A 83 2.06 12.77 10.15
C SER A 83 0.61 12.33 9.92
N ALA A 84 0.01 12.70 8.79
CA ALA A 84 -1.33 12.24 8.43
C ALA A 84 -1.37 10.72 8.21
N PHE A 85 -0.33 10.12 7.61
CA PHE A 85 -0.20 8.67 7.48
C PHE A 85 0.00 7.97 8.83
N CYS A 86 0.83 8.50 9.73
CA CYS A 86 0.97 7.98 11.10
C CYS A 86 -0.39 7.88 11.79
N ASN A 87 -1.19 8.94 11.68
CA ASN A 87 -2.52 9.06 12.30
C ASN A 87 -3.66 8.44 11.47
N ALA A 88 -3.35 7.78 10.36
CA ALA A 88 -4.37 7.14 9.53
C ALA A 88 -5.02 5.97 10.28
N LEU A 89 -6.31 5.75 10.03
CA LEU A 89 -7.04 4.63 10.59
C LEU A 89 -6.40 3.29 10.17
N ARG A 90 -6.59 2.29 11.02
CA ARG A 90 -6.20 0.91 10.75
C ARG A 90 -7.37 0.15 10.11
N PRO A 91 -7.15 -0.64 9.05
CA PRO A 91 -8.22 -1.39 8.41
C PRO A 91 -8.76 -2.46 9.37
N ALA A 92 -10.08 -2.62 9.38
CA ALA A 92 -10.74 -3.68 10.15
C ALA A 92 -10.44 -5.05 9.53
N GLN A 93 -10.11 -6.04 10.38
CA GLN A 93 -9.85 -7.39 9.92
C GLN A 93 -11.17 -8.07 9.51
N THR A 94 -11.42 -8.17 8.21
CA THR A 94 -12.61 -8.83 7.64
C THR A 94 -12.21 -9.94 6.68
N PRO A 95 -13.04 -10.98 6.46
CA PRO A 95 -12.71 -12.07 5.53
C PRO A 95 -12.38 -11.61 4.10
N GLN A 96 -12.92 -10.46 3.68
CA GLN A 96 -12.75 -9.91 2.34
C GLN A 96 -11.48 -9.07 2.19
N ILE A 97 -10.82 -8.68 3.30
CA ILE A 97 -9.62 -7.81 3.28
C ILE A 97 -8.47 -8.41 2.46
N TYR A 98 -8.40 -9.74 2.39
CA TYR A 98 -7.33 -10.43 1.67
C TYR A 98 -7.26 -10.07 0.19
N GLN A 99 -8.39 -9.69 -0.44
CA GLN A 99 -8.37 -9.20 -1.81
C GLN A 99 -7.57 -7.90 -1.91
N ALA A 100 -7.83 -6.93 -1.04
CA ALA A 100 -7.10 -5.66 -1.00
C ALA A 100 -5.63 -5.85 -0.63
N VAL A 101 -5.32 -6.75 0.31
CA VAL A 101 -3.95 -7.08 0.71
C VAL A 101 -3.18 -7.68 -0.48
N LEU A 102 -3.73 -8.69 -1.16
CA LEU A 102 -3.07 -9.31 -2.31
C LEU A 102 -2.87 -8.33 -3.47
N GLN A 103 -3.85 -7.47 -3.74
CA GLN A 103 -3.72 -6.42 -4.75
C GLN A 103 -2.63 -5.40 -4.41
N SER A 104 -2.51 -5.04 -3.13
CA SER A 104 -1.46 -4.13 -2.64
C SER A 104 -0.08 -4.76 -2.73
N ILE A 105 0.05 -6.03 -2.36
CA ILE A 105 1.31 -6.78 -2.52
C ILE A 105 1.71 -6.85 -3.98
N HIS A 106 0.78 -7.23 -4.86
CA HIS A 106 1.04 -7.31 -6.29
C HIS A 106 1.48 -5.97 -6.88
N ALA A 107 0.94 -4.85 -6.38
CA ALA A 107 1.35 -3.53 -6.81
C ALA A 107 2.83 -3.24 -6.57
N LEU A 108 3.34 -3.64 -5.40
CA LEU A 108 4.74 -3.47 -5.03
C LEU A 108 5.65 -4.56 -5.62
N SER A 109 5.13 -5.77 -5.86
CA SER A 109 5.91 -6.86 -6.47
C SER A 109 6.33 -6.57 -7.92
N ILE A 110 5.53 -5.84 -8.69
CA ILE A 110 5.86 -5.52 -10.09
C ILE A 110 7.17 -4.72 -10.19
N PRO A 111 7.31 -3.54 -9.56
CA PRO A 111 8.55 -2.78 -9.63
C PRO A 111 9.74 -3.49 -8.98
N VAL A 112 9.52 -4.30 -7.94
CA VAL A 112 10.58 -5.14 -7.34
C VAL A 112 11.15 -6.12 -8.35
N ARG A 113 10.30 -6.87 -9.06
CA ARG A 113 10.72 -7.84 -10.08
C ARG A 113 11.40 -7.23 -11.29
N LEU A 114 11.06 -5.98 -11.63
CA LEU A 114 11.75 -5.23 -12.68
C LEU A 114 13.12 -4.71 -12.23
N GLY A 115 13.37 -4.69 -10.93
CA GLY A 115 14.54 -4.06 -10.31
C GLY A 115 14.21 -2.65 -9.83
N VAL A 116 14.30 -2.43 -8.52
CA VAL A 116 13.99 -1.15 -7.87
C VAL A 116 14.80 -0.01 -8.47
N GLU A 117 16.13 -0.18 -8.60
CA GLU A 117 17.02 0.84 -9.15
C GLU A 117 16.72 1.14 -10.64
N TYR A 118 16.33 0.11 -11.41
CA TYR A 118 15.95 0.28 -12.80
C TYR A 118 14.67 1.13 -12.93
N VAL A 119 13.65 0.80 -12.14
CA VAL A 119 12.38 1.53 -12.11
C VAL A 119 12.59 2.98 -11.67
N ALA A 120 13.36 3.19 -10.60
CA ALA A 120 13.73 4.50 -10.07
C ALA A 120 14.34 5.41 -11.15
N ARG A 121 15.30 4.89 -11.92
CA ARG A 121 16.00 5.67 -12.96
C ARG A 121 15.18 5.92 -14.22
N THR A 122 14.39 4.94 -14.62
CA THR A 122 13.69 4.96 -15.92
C THR A 122 12.25 5.45 -15.85
N GLN A 123 11.72 5.60 -14.62
CA GLN A 123 10.31 5.88 -14.38
C GLN A 123 9.35 4.84 -14.98
N THR A 124 9.85 3.64 -15.26
CA THR A 124 9.05 2.56 -15.83
C THR A 124 7.90 2.25 -14.86
N LEU A 125 6.64 2.38 -15.33
CA LEU A 125 5.39 2.23 -14.55
C LEU A 125 4.94 3.43 -13.68
N THR A 126 5.68 4.54 -13.62
CA THR A 126 5.29 5.75 -12.86
C THR A 126 4.90 6.93 -13.77
N TRP A 127 4.83 6.72 -15.08
CA TRP A 127 4.36 7.68 -16.09
C TRP A 127 2.96 8.25 -15.82
N SER A 128 2.17 7.61 -14.96
CA SER A 128 0.78 7.97 -14.69
C SER A 128 0.59 8.27 -13.20
N THR A 129 0.13 9.48 -12.88
CA THR A 129 -0.11 9.93 -11.50
C THR A 129 -1.03 8.99 -10.72
N ILE A 130 -1.99 8.34 -11.39
CA ILE A 130 -2.90 7.39 -10.74
C ILE A 130 -2.18 6.11 -10.27
N HIS A 131 -1.12 5.68 -10.96
CA HIS A 131 -0.31 4.53 -10.55
C HIS A 131 0.55 4.86 -9.34
N ALA A 132 1.17 6.04 -9.32
CA ALA A 132 1.91 6.49 -8.16
C ALA A 132 1.00 6.63 -6.94
N LEU A 133 -0.19 7.22 -7.10
CA LEU A 133 -1.18 7.31 -6.04
C LEU A 133 -1.68 5.93 -5.58
N SER A 134 -1.94 5.02 -6.53
CA SER A 134 -2.35 3.65 -6.23
C SER A 134 -1.29 2.91 -5.41
N ASN A 135 -0.02 2.98 -5.83
CA ASN A 135 1.08 2.36 -5.11
C ASN A 135 1.27 2.97 -3.72
N LEU A 136 1.13 4.30 -3.59
CA LEU A 136 1.16 5.00 -2.30
C LEU A 136 0.06 4.49 -1.36
N GLU A 137 -1.20 4.44 -1.83
CA GLU A 137 -2.30 3.90 -1.03
C GLU A 137 -2.07 2.41 -0.70
N CYS A 138 -1.47 1.62 -1.60
CA CYS A 138 -1.12 0.22 -1.35
C CYS A 138 -0.08 0.06 -0.23
N ALA A 139 1.02 0.84 -0.27
CA ALA A 139 2.07 0.76 0.73
C ALA A 139 1.59 1.20 2.12
N VAL A 140 0.85 2.31 2.19
CA VAL A 140 0.26 2.80 3.45
C VAL A 140 -0.78 1.80 3.97
N PHE A 141 -1.63 1.24 3.10
CA PHE A 141 -2.59 0.22 3.48
C PHE A 141 -1.93 -1.03 4.07
N LEU A 142 -0.88 -1.56 3.43
CA LEU A 142 -0.15 -2.72 3.94
C LEU A 142 0.53 -2.41 5.29
N CYS A 143 1.12 -1.23 5.45
CA CYS A 143 1.69 -0.79 6.71
C CYS A 143 0.63 -0.79 7.82
N LYS A 144 -0.52 -0.14 7.58
CA LYS A 144 -1.62 -0.08 8.55
C LYS A 144 -2.25 -1.44 8.84
N TRP A 145 -2.33 -2.32 7.84
CA TRP A 145 -2.79 -3.69 8.04
C TRP A 145 -1.82 -4.49 8.93
N LEU A 146 -0.51 -4.35 8.74
CA LEU A 146 0.50 -4.97 9.58
C LEU A 146 0.47 -4.44 11.02
N GLU A 147 0.22 -3.14 11.21
CA GLU A 147 -0.02 -2.56 12.56
C GLU A 147 -1.26 -3.16 13.24
N THR A 148 -2.35 -3.44 12.49
CA THR A 148 -3.53 -4.16 13.02
C THR A 148 -3.13 -5.55 13.52
N LEU A 149 -2.38 -6.31 12.72
CA LEU A 149 -1.92 -7.65 13.09
C LEU A 149 -0.94 -7.64 14.27
N ALA A 150 -0.07 -6.63 14.33
CA ALA A 150 0.88 -6.47 15.43
C ALA A 150 0.19 -6.16 16.77
N SER A 151 -0.95 -5.46 16.71
CA SER A 151 -1.70 -5.05 17.91
C SER A 151 -2.61 -6.15 18.44
N ASP A 152 -3.05 -7.05 17.58
CA ASP A 152 -3.88 -8.21 17.96
C ASP A 152 -3.35 -9.49 17.30
N PRO A 153 -2.53 -10.27 18.02
CA PRO A 153 -2.01 -11.55 17.54
C PRO A 153 -3.10 -12.57 17.16
N SER A 154 -4.33 -12.43 17.65
CA SER A 154 -5.44 -13.35 17.31
C SER A 154 -5.81 -13.29 15.82
N HIS A 155 -5.48 -12.19 15.13
CA HIS A 155 -5.69 -12.02 13.70
C HIS A 155 -4.67 -12.75 12.82
N VAL A 156 -3.59 -13.29 13.40
CA VAL A 156 -2.53 -14.01 12.69
C VAL A 156 -2.94 -15.48 12.46
N SER A 157 -3.87 -15.67 11.53
CA SER A 157 -4.30 -16.99 11.07
C SER A 157 -3.25 -17.69 10.17
N LYS A 158 -3.49 -18.95 9.82
CA LYS A 158 -2.68 -19.71 8.85
C LYS A 158 -2.60 -19.01 7.48
N ASP A 159 -3.71 -18.45 7.01
CA ASP A 159 -3.76 -17.72 5.73
C ASP A 159 -3.01 -16.41 5.81
N THR A 160 -3.18 -15.66 6.90
CA THR A 160 -2.41 -14.45 7.18
C THR A 160 -0.90 -14.74 7.16
N ARG A 161 -0.46 -15.83 7.79
CA ARG A 161 0.95 -16.25 7.78
C ARG A 161 1.47 -16.56 6.37
N ARG A 162 0.65 -17.17 5.51
CA ARG A 162 1.03 -17.40 4.11
C ARG A 162 1.26 -16.07 3.39
N ILE A 163 0.39 -15.09 3.61
CA ILE A 163 0.51 -13.75 3.02
C ILE A 163 1.75 -13.02 3.55
N LEU A 164 2.00 -13.08 4.86
CA LEU A 164 3.20 -12.49 5.46
C LEU A 164 4.48 -13.04 4.83
N ARG A 165 4.55 -14.35 4.56
CA ARG A 165 5.68 -14.96 3.82
C ARG A 165 5.83 -14.43 2.39
N ILE A 166 4.73 -14.11 1.71
CA ILE A 166 4.78 -13.47 0.39
C ILE A 166 5.40 -12.08 0.52
N ILE A 167 4.96 -11.29 1.52
CA ILE A 167 5.54 -9.96 1.79
C ILE A 167 7.04 -10.08 2.10
N THR A 168 7.44 -11.04 2.92
CA THR A 168 8.85 -11.34 3.19
C THR A 168 9.64 -11.62 1.91
N SER A 169 9.08 -12.42 1.00
CA SER A 169 9.72 -12.71 -0.29
C SER A 169 9.93 -11.45 -1.11
N VAL A 170 8.91 -10.57 -1.18
CA VAL A 170 9.00 -9.29 -1.90
C VAL A 170 10.07 -8.38 -1.30
N LEU A 171 10.13 -8.29 0.04
CA LEU A 171 11.13 -7.50 0.74
C LEU A 171 12.54 -8.07 0.59
N ARG A 172 12.68 -9.40 0.52
CA ARG A 172 13.95 -10.09 0.26
C ARG A 172 14.46 -9.84 -1.15
N GLU A 173 13.57 -9.93 -2.13
CA GLU A 173 13.90 -9.67 -3.53
C GLU A 173 14.33 -8.20 -3.76
N ALA A 174 13.85 -7.29 -2.92
CA ALA A 174 14.25 -5.88 -2.95
C ALA A 174 15.50 -5.54 -2.11
N ASP A 175 16.22 -6.54 -1.57
CA ASP A 175 17.36 -6.36 -0.66
C ASP A 175 17.06 -5.52 0.61
N LEU A 176 15.79 -5.45 1.01
CA LEU A 176 15.38 -4.73 2.22
C LEU A 176 15.15 -5.66 3.42
N ALA A 177 14.89 -6.95 3.19
CA ALA A 177 14.67 -7.93 4.25
C ALA A 177 15.80 -7.94 5.30
N PRO A 178 15.48 -7.86 6.61
CA PRO A 178 16.49 -8.03 7.63
C PRO A 178 17.10 -9.45 7.54
N PRO A 179 18.37 -9.62 7.96
CA PRO A 179 19.09 -10.90 7.87
C PRO A 179 18.47 -12.01 8.73
N VAL A 180 17.56 -11.67 9.66
CA VAL A 180 16.85 -12.64 10.50
C VAL A 180 15.92 -13.50 9.66
N ASN A 181 16.11 -14.82 9.73
CA ASN A 181 15.17 -15.77 9.17
C ASN A 181 13.85 -15.73 9.97
N TRP A 182 12.81 -15.12 9.40
CA TRP A 182 11.42 -15.16 9.91
C TRP A 182 10.77 -16.55 9.73
N ALA A 183 11.54 -17.62 9.97
CA ALA A 183 11.10 -19.00 9.79
C ALA A 183 10.09 -19.44 10.86
N GLY A 184 9.98 -18.70 11.97
CA GLY A 184 9.09 -18.96 13.10
C GLY A 184 7.78 -18.16 13.09
N ASP A 185 7.33 -17.79 14.30
CA ASP A 185 6.16 -16.93 14.52
C ASP A 185 6.48 -15.46 14.28
N PHE A 186 5.59 -14.79 13.53
CA PHE A 186 5.67 -13.35 13.26
C PHE A 186 5.35 -12.58 14.55
N GLN A 187 6.38 -12.01 15.17
CA GLN A 187 6.22 -11.19 16.36
C GLN A 187 5.68 -9.79 16.01
N PRO A 188 4.99 -9.10 16.93
CA PRO A 188 4.49 -7.74 16.70
C PRO A 188 5.52 -6.77 16.11
N ASP A 189 6.75 -6.77 16.62
CA ASP A 189 7.80 -5.85 16.14
C ASP A 189 8.29 -6.21 14.74
N GLN A 190 8.28 -7.50 14.38
CA GLN A 190 8.58 -7.93 13.02
C GLN A 190 7.52 -7.44 12.04
N LEU A 191 6.24 -7.50 12.42
CA LEU A 191 5.13 -7.01 11.61
C LEU A 191 5.21 -5.48 11.41
N ARG A 192 5.48 -4.72 12.49
CA ARG A 192 5.70 -3.27 12.40
C ARG A 192 6.90 -2.93 11.51
N ARG A 193 8.03 -3.64 11.66
CA ARG A 193 9.23 -3.47 10.83
C ARG A 193 8.96 -3.79 9.37
N MET A 194 8.20 -4.84 9.07
CA MET A 194 7.74 -5.13 7.69
C MET A 194 6.95 -3.96 7.10
N GLY A 195 6.08 -3.32 7.90
CA GLY A 195 5.32 -2.14 7.49
C GLY A 195 6.23 -0.99 7.09
N ALA A 196 7.17 -0.62 7.97
CA ALA A 196 8.16 0.43 7.71
C ALA A 196 8.96 0.15 6.43
N MET A 197 9.39 -1.09 6.23
CA MET A 197 10.16 -1.48 5.05
C MET A 197 9.37 -1.43 3.74
N LEU A 198 8.06 -1.72 3.76
CA LEU A 198 7.22 -1.58 2.56
C LEU A 198 7.04 -0.11 2.16
N VAL A 199 6.93 0.78 3.14
CA VAL A 199 6.89 2.23 2.92
C VAL A 199 8.25 2.70 2.37
N ARG A 200 9.36 2.25 2.97
CA ARG A 200 10.73 2.52 2.50
C ARG A 200 10.93 2.05 1.06
N LEU A 201 10.52 0.82 0.76
CA LEU A 201 10.58 0.23 -0.58
C LEU A 201 9.93 1.14 -1.62
N LEU A 202 8.71 1.61 -1.34
CA LEU A 202 8.03 2.50 -2.27
C LEU A 202 8.75 3.85 -2.41
N SER A 203 9.31 4.40 -1.34
CA SER A 203 10.11 5.63 -1.42
C SER A 203 11.33 5.46 -2.33
N GLU A 204 11.98 4.30 -2.31
CA GLU A 204 13.11 4.00 -3.21
C GLU A 204 12.66 3.72 -4.65
N ILE A 205 11.51 3.08 -4.86
CA ILE A 205 10.92 2.91 -6.20
C ILE A 205 10.59 4.26 -6.84
N LEU A 206 10.11 5.22 -6.04
CA LEU A 206 9.80 6.58 -6.46
C LEU A 206 11.01 7.51 -6.41
N LYS A 207 12.22 7.01 -6.15
CA LYS A 207 13.44 7.81 -6.22
C LYS A 207 13.78 8.04 -7.69
N GLY A 208 14.20 9.24 -8.05
CA GLY A 208 14.63 9.54 -9.41
C GLY A 208 14.01 10.81 -9.98
N PRO A 209 14.39 11.17 -11.21
CA PRO A 209 13.83 12.34 -11.87
C PRO A 209 12.37 12.06 -12.22
N HIS A 210 11.48 13.01 -11.92
CA HIS A 210 10.07 12.94 -12.28
C HIS A 210 9.59 14.11 -13.13
N VAL A 211 8.72 13.78 -14.09
CA VAL A 211 7.98 14.77 -14.90
C VAL A 211 6.98 15.55 -14.05
N PHE A 212 6.32 14.90 -13.09
CA PHE A 212 5.31 15.53 -12.23
C PHE A 212 5.88 15.86 -10.86
N GLU A 213 5.83 17.13 -10.46
CA GLU A 213 6.34 17.59 -9.16
C GLU A 213 5.74 16.86 -7.96
N MET A 214 4.46 16.48 -8.05
CA MET A 214 3.76 15.72 -7.02
C MET A 214 4.46 14.39 -6.67
N MET A 215 5.23 13.80 -7.59
CA MET A 215 5.98 12.58 -7.31
C MET A 215 7.10 12.79 -6.29
N TYR A 216 7.74 13.97 -6.30
CA TYR A 216 8.73 14.32 -5.27
C TYR A 216 8.06 14.43 -3.90
N VAL A 217 6.90 15.10 -3.83
CA VAL A 217 6.10 15.17 -2.61
C VAL A 217 5.76 13.77 -2.10
N PHE A 218 5.34 12.85 -2.97
CA PHE A 218 5.03 11.46 -2.58
C PHE A 218 6.28 10.73 -2.07
N CYS A 219 7.39 10.82 -2.79
CA CYS A 219 8.66 10.19 -2.40
C CYS A 219 9.13 10.69 -1.03
N ASP A 220 9.17 12.01 -0.84
CA ASP A 220 9.65 12.62 0.40
C ASP A 220 8.69 12.33 1.56
N SER A 221 7.37 12.37 1.33
CA SER A 221 6.38 12.01 2.36
C SER A 221 6.54 10.57 2.83
N LEU A 222 6.76 9.63 1.90
CA LEU A 222 6.99 8.22 2.22
C LEU A 222 8.32 8.02 2.93
N ARG A 223 9.36 8.75 2.52
CA ARG A 223 10.68 8.71 3.18
C ARG A 223 10.58 9.19 4.63
N THR A 224 9.93 10.34 4.87
CA THR A 224 9.67 10.86 6.21
C THR A 224 8.82 9.89 7.02
N TYR A 225 7.74 9.35 6.44
CA TYR A 225 6.89 8.37 7.13
C TYR A 225 7.66 7.10 7.53
N ALA A 226 8.50 6.56 6.64
CA ALA A 226 9.34 5.41 6.96
C ALA A 226 10.35 5.72 8.09
N ASN A 227 10.97 6.91 8.08
CA ASN A 227 11.86 7.34 9.16
C ASN A 227 11.13 7.38 10.52
N LEU A 228 9.90 7.92 10.55
CA LEU A 228 9.10 7.99 11.77
C LEU A 228 8.78 6.59 12.31
N LEU A 229 8.41 5.64 11.44
CA LEU A 229 8.15 4.26 11.82
C LEU A 229 9.40 3.53 12.32
N GLU A 230 10.55 3.75 11.69
CA GLU A 230 11.83 3.15 12.09
C GLU A 230 12.29 3.69 13.45
N ASN A 231 12.17 5.00 13.67
CA ASN A 231 12.52 5.64 14.94
C ASN A 231 11.64 5.14 16.10
N ASP A 232 10.32 5.00 15.88
CA ASP A 232 9.39 4.46 16.89
C ASP A 232 9.75 3.01 17.28
N LEU A 233 10.17 2.20 16.31
CA LEU A 233 10.63 0.83 16.55
C LEU A 233 11.92 0.80 17.38
N ASP A 234 12.87 1.68 17.07
CA ASP A 234 14.15 1.70 17.76
C ASP A 234 14.03 2.27 19.19
N SER A 235 13.11 3.21 19.43
CA SER A 235 12.79 3.68 20.79
C SER A 235 12.13 2.58 21.64
N ASN A 236 11.21 1.80 21.06
CA ASN A 236 10.56 0.69 21.76
C ASN A 236 11.51 -0.47 22.09
N MET A 237 12.67 -0.56 21.43
CA MET A 237 13.70 -1.57 21.73
C MET A 237 14.70 -1.12 22.80
N ALA A 238 14.75 0.17 23.13
CA ALA A 238 15.68 0.75 24.11
C ALA A 238 15.11 0.79 25.54
N GLU A 239 13.79 0.60 25.69
CA GLU A 239 13.07 0.45 26.96
C GLU A 239 12.96 -1.02 27.39
#